data_AF-A0A970VV16-F1
#
_entry.id   AF-A0A970VV16-F1
#
_cell.length_a   1.000
_cell.length_b   1.000
_cell.length_c   1.000
_cell.angle_alpha   90.00
_cell.angle_beta   90.00
_cell.angle_gamma   90.00
#
_symmetry.space_group_name_H-M   'P 1'
#
loop_
_entity.id
_entity.type
_entity.pdbx_description
1 polymer ?
#
loop_
_entity_poly.entity_id
_entity_poly.type
_entity_poly.pdbx_seq_one_letter_code
_entity_poly.pdbx_strand_id
1 'polypeptide(L)'
;MQQGSISLQAMSIDCLNTIKHFALIDTINVLESANSQVRQTLMRTTQEHMSMAEDWFQLMNRRGWYQVPEARPEVRNQLNNFVSSVQSNIGQRITTGGQAGYQTPYGQQPYTSPYAQQSVAKQGNEYGTGGSGSKYLS
;
A
#
# COMPACT_ATOMS: atom_id res chain seq x y z
N MET A 1 -53.10 -3.21 -15.99
CA MET A 1 -51.80 -3.39 -15.31
C MET A 1 -50.97 -2.15 -15.58
N GLN A 2 -50.88 -1.23 -14.62
CA GLN A 2 -49.97 -0.07 -14.75
C GLN A 2 -48.55 -0.58 -14.51
N GLN A 3 -47.69 -0.54 -15.53
CA GLN A 3 -46.25 -0.73 -15.35
C GLN A 3 -45.74 0.39 -14.45
N GLY A 4 -45.29 0.05 -13.24
CA GLY A 4 -44.65 1.00 -12.35
C GLY A 4 -43.30 1.42 -12.94
N SER A 5 -43.23 2.63 -13.50
CA SER A 5 -41.99 3.19 -14.00
C SER A 5 -41.07 3.52 -12.82
N ILE A 6 -39.85 2.97 -12.81
CA ILE A 6 -38.82 3.34 -11.84
C ILE A 6 -38.45 4.82 -12.08
N SER A 7 -38.34 5.61 -11.02
CA SER A 7 -37.94 7.01 -11.14
C SER A 7 -36.44 7.13 -11.45
N LEU A 8 -36.05 8.19 -12.18
CA LEU A 8 -34.64 8.52 -12.41
C LEU A 8 -33.85 8.68 -11.11
N GLN A 9 -34.49 9.21 -10.07
CA GLN A 9 -33.90 9.31 -8.74
C GLN A 9 -33.59 7.92 -8.16
N ALA A 10 -34.54 6.98 -8.20
CA ALA A 10 -34.33 5.63 -7.70
C ALA A 10 -33.21 4.90 -8.45
N MET A 11 -33.19 4.99 -9.79
CA MET A 11 -32.10 4.45 -10.61
C MET A 11 -30.74 5.08 -10.26
N SER A 12 -30.71 6.39 -10.00
CA SER A 12 -29.47 7.09 -9.66
C SER A 12 -28.94 6.68 -8.29
N ILE A 13 -29.83 6.49 -7.30
CA ILE A 13 -29.47 6.00 -5.96
C ILE A 13 -28.89 4.59 -6.06
N ASP A 14 -29.54 3.71 -6.83
CA ASP A 14 -29.09 2.33 -7.01
C ASP A 14 -27.72 2.27 -7.69
N CYS A 15 -27.51 3.08 -8.73
CA CYS A 15 -26.22 3.24 -9.38
C CYS A 15 -25.13 3.72 -8.41
N LEU A 16 -25.41 4.77 -7.60
CA LEU A 16 -24.45 5.27 -6.61
C LEU A 16 -24.07 4.19 -5.58
N ASN A 17 -25.06 3.43 -5.09
CA ASN A 17 -24.82 2.36 -4.12
C ASN A 17 -24.00 1.22 -4.73
N THR A 18 -24.25 0.88 -5.99
CA THR A 18 -23.49 -0.14 -6.71
C THR A 18 -22.03 0.28 -6.87
N ILE A 19 -21.76 1.54 -7.26
CA ILE A 19 -20.39 2.05 -7.40
C ILE A 19 -19.66 2.01 -6.05
N LYS A 20 -20.33 2.44 -4.96
CA LYS A 20 -19.76 2.35 -3.60
C LYS A 20 -19.43 0.92 -3.20
N HIS A 21 -20.31 -0.03 -3.55
CA HIS A 21 -20.07 -1.44 -3.27
C HIS A 21 -18.84 -1.97 -4.03
N PHE A 22 -18.69 -1.66 -5.31
CA PHE A 22 -17.50 -2.06 -6.07
C PHE A 22 -16.22 -1.46 -5.50
N ALA A 23 -16.20 -0.17 -5.15
CA ALA A 23 -15.03 0.45 -4.52
C ALA A 23 -14.62 -0.25 -3.21
N LEU A 24 -15.60 -0.67 -2.40
CA LEU A 24 -15.35 -1.40 -1.16
C LEU A 24 -14.76 -2.80 -1.42
N ILE A 25 -15.35 -3.55 -2.36
CA ILE A 25 -14.89 -4.89 -2.70
C ILE A 25 -13.48 -4.85 -3.31
N ASP A 26 -13.20 -3.90 -4.21
CA ASP A 26 -11.86 -3.74 -4.78
C ASP A 26 -10.83 -3.42 -3.69
N THR A 27 -11.19 -2.59 -2.71
CA THR A 27 -10.31 -2.28 -1.57
C THR A 27 -9.97 -3.54 -0.76
N ILE A 28 -10.95 -4.41 -0.49
CA ILE A 28 -10.71 -5.69 0.18
C ILE A 28 -9.77 -6.56 -0.67
N ASN A 29 -10.05 -6.67 -1.96
CA ASN A 29 -9.25 -7.48 -2.89
C ASN A 29 -7.81 -6.95 -3.02
N VAL A 30 -7.58 -5.64 -2.96
CA VAL A 30 -6.23 -5.04 -2.92
C VAL A 30 -5.45 -5.58 -1.71
N LEU A 31 -6.09 -5.63 -0.54
CA LEU A 31 -5.45 -6.04 0.71
C LEU A 31 -5.18 -7.55 0.75
N GLU A 32 -5.99 -8.35 0.07
CA GLU A 32 -5.86 -9.82 0.03
C GLU A 32 -5.04 -10.34 -1.17
N SER A 33 -4.74 -9.49 -2.15
CA SER A 33 -4.03 -9.93 -3.37
C SER A 33 -2.54 -10.20 -3.12
N ALA A 34 -2.11 -11.44 -3.33
CA ALA A 34 -0.70 -11.83 -3.29
C ALA A 34 0.10 -11.38 -4.53
N ASN A 35 -0.56 -11.15 -5.66
CA ASN A 35 0.09 -10.74 -6.91
C ASN A 35 0.17 -9.21 -7.02
N SER A 36 1.38 -8.67 -7.15
CA SER A 36 1.62 -7.21 -7.16
C SER A 36 0.96 -6.49 -8.35
N GLN A 37 0.92 -7.12 -9.53
CA GLN A 37 0.29 -6.55 -10.71
C GLN A 37 -1.23 -6.50 -10.55
N VAL A 38 -1.84 -7.60 -10.07
CA VAL A 38 -3.29 -7.64 -9.77
C VAL A 38 -3.65 -6.59 -8.73
N ARG A 39 -2.85 -6.48 -7.66
CA ARG A 39 -3.02 -5.46 -6.63
C ARG A 39 -3.00 -4.05 -7.21
N GLN A 40 -2.02 -3.72 -8.05
CA GLN A 40 -1.92 -2.40 -8.67
C GLN A 40 -3.11 -2.08 -9.58
N THR A 41 -3.59 -3.08 -10.34
CA THR A 41 -4.79 -2.92 -11.16
C THR A 41 -6.01 -2.63 -10.29
N LEU A 42 -6.24 -3.43 -9.23
CA LEU A 42 -7.36 -3.23 -8.31
C LEU A 42 -7.29 -1.87 -7.60
N MET A 43 -6.09 -1.41 -7.23
CA MET A 43 -5.91 -0.07 -6.67
C MET A 43 -6.35 1.03 -7.63
N ARG A 44 -6.01 0.90 -8.92
CA ARG A 44 -6.45 1.86 -9.96
C ARG A 44 -7.97 1.80 -10.12
N THR A 45 -8.54 0.60 -10.26
CA THR A 45 -9.99 0.42 -10.39
C THR A 45 -10.75 0.97 -9.19
N THR A 46 -10.22 0.80 -7.97
CA THR A 46 -10.78 1.41 -6.75
C THR A 46 -10.83 2.94 -6.87
N GLN A 47 -9.75 3.57 -7.33
CA GLN A 47 -9.68 5.03 -7.50
C GLN A 47 -10.66 5.54 -8.57
N GLU A 48 -10.83 4.78 -9.67
CA GLU A 48 -11.82 5.07 -10.71
C GLU A 48 -13.25 4.98 -10.16
N HIS A 49 -13.58 3.92 -9.41
CA HIS A 49 -14.89 3.79 -8.75
C HIS A 49 -15.16 4.92 -7.75
N MET A 50 -14.17 5.31 -6.93
CA MET A 50 -14.32 6.44 -6.01
C MET A 50 -14.56 7.76 -6.75
N SER A 51 -13.85 7.99 -7.87
CA SER A 51 -14.04 9.20 -8.68
C SER A 51 -15.44 9.23 -9.32
N MET A 52 -15.90 8.10 -9.88
CA MET A 52 -17.26 8.00 -10.41
C MET A 52 -18.34 8.20 -9.34
N ALA A 53 -18.13 7.68 -8.12
CA ALA A 53 -19.06 7.88 -7.02
C ALA A 53 -19.17 9.36 -6.64
N GLU A 54 -18.06 10.11 -6.67
CA GLU A 54 -18.03 11.55 -6.41
C GLU A 54 -18.80 12.33 -7.49
N ASP A 55 -18.52 12.07 -8.77
CA ASP A 55 -19.23 12.73 -9.88
C ASP A 55 -20.75 12.49 -9.80
N TRP A 56 -21.13 11.26 -9.47
CA TRP A 56 -22.53 10.87 -9.34
C TRP A 56 -23.19 11.50 -8.11
N PHE A 57 -22.48 11.53 -6.98
CA PHE A 57 -22.90 12.24 -5.78
C PHE A 57 -23.15 13.72 -6.08
N GLN A 58 -22.23 14.41 -6.74
CA GLN A 58 -22.37 15.83 -7.09
C GLN A 58 -23.54 16.07 -8.05
N LEU A 59 -23.76 15.19 -9.04
CA LEU A 59 -24.93 15.25 -9.91
C LEU A 59 -26.23 15.15 -9.11
N MET A 60 -26.35 14.14 -8.24
CA MET A 60 -27.54 13.91 -7.43
C MET A 60 -27.76 15.02 -6.40
N ASN A 61 -26.68 15.57 -5.84
CA ASN A 61 -26.74 16.69 -4.91
C ASN A 61 -27.27 17.95 -5.59
N ARG A 62 -26.75 18.31 -6.77
CA ARG A 62 -27.24 19.45 -7.58
C ARG A 62 -28.70 19.31 -7.98
N ARG A 63 -29.18 18.08 -8.19
CA ARG A 63 -30.59 17.79 -8.52
C ARG A 63 -31.52 17.77 -7.32
N GLY A 64 -31.01 17.95 -6.10
CA GLY A 64 -31.83 17.84 -4.89
C GLY A 64 -32.17 16.40 -4.49
N TRP A 65 -31.64 15.39 -5.19
CA TRP A 65 -32.01 13.99 -5.03
C TRP A 65 -31.30 13.28 -3.88
N TYR A 66 -30.13 13.78 -3.51
CA TYR A 66 -29.30 13.19 -2.46
C TYR A 66 -28.58 14.30 -1.69
N GLN A 67 -29.15 14.64 -0.52
CA GLN A 67 -28.62 15.67 0.36
C GLN A 67 -27.93 15.00 1.54
N VAL A 68 -26.64 15.24 1.67
CA VAL A 68 -25.85 14.80 2.81
C VAL A 68 -25.55 16.05 3.63
N PRO A 69 -26.00 16.13 4.90
CA PRO A 69 -25.66 17.25 5.77
C PRO A 69 -24.15 17.39 5.89
N GLU A 70 -23.66 18.64 5.85
CA GLU A 70 -22.26 18.91 6.13
C GLU A 70 -21.89 18.40 7.52
N ALA A 71 -20.72 17.78 7.64
CA ALA A 71 -20.22 17.32 8.92
C ALA A 71 -20.04 18.50 9.88
N ARG A 72 -20.45 18.31 11.14
CA ARG A 72 -20.29 19.33 12.19
C ARG A 72 -18.82 19.75 12.31
N PRO A 73 -18.51 21.03 12.55
CA PRO A 73 -17.13 21.52 12.67
C PRO A 73 -16.28 20.71 13.65
N GLU A 74 -16.88 20.28 14.77
CA GLU A 74 -16.19 19.51 15.81
C GLU A 74 -15.69 18.17 15.29
N VAL A 75 -16.51 17.46 14.50
CA VAL A 75 -16.17 16.16 13.91
C VAL A 75 -15.05 16.30 12.88
N ARG A 76 -15.09 17.37 12.07
CA ARG A 76 -14.02 17.67 11.11
C ARG A 76 -12.69 17.93 11.81
N ASN A 77 -12.72 18.73 12.88
CA ASN A 77 -11.53 19.04 13.67
C ASN A 77 -10.97 17.78 14.36
N GLN A 78 -11.84 16.93 14.91
CA GLN A 78 -11.43 15.65 15.51
C GLN A 78 -10.76 14.73 14.49
N LEU A 79 -11.33 14.60 13.30
CA LEU A 79 -10.75 13.79 12.22
C LEU A 79 -9.38 14.34 11.78
N ASN A 80 -9.27 15.65 11.57
CA ASN A 80 -8.01 16.29 11.19
C ASN A 80 -6.93 16.06 12.25
N ASN A 81 -7.24 16.26 13.53
CA ASN A 81 -6.32 16.03 14.62
C ASN A 81 -5.87 14.56 14.69
N PHE A 82 -6.80 13.62 14.49
CA PHE A 82 -6.48 12.20 14.44
C PHE A 82 -5.51 11.89 13.28
N VAL A 83 -5.81 12.34 12.06
CA VAL A 83 -4.96 12.11 10.88
C VAL A 83 -3.57 12.70 11.09
N SER A 84 -3.47 13.93 11.58
CA SER A 84 -2.18 14.55 11.91
C SER A 84 -1.39 13.75 12.95
N SER A 85 -2.05 13.21 13.97
CA SER A 85 -1.39 12.39 15.00
C SER A 85 -0.84 11.06 14.43
N VAL A 86 -1.55 10.43 13.50
CA VAL A 86 -1.09 9.20 12.85
C VAL A 86 0.12 9.50 11.94
N GLN A 87 0.06 10.58 11.17
CA GLN A 87 1.16 11.00 10.29
C GLN A 87 2.43 11.33 11.07
N SER A 88 2.32 12.08 12.18
CA SER A 88 3.49 12.42 13.01
C SER A 88 4.14 11.18 13.63
N ASN A 89 3.33 10.21 14.08
CA ASN A 89 3.84 8.96 14.65
C ASN A 89 4.57 8.09 13.62
N ILE A 90 4.12 8.08 12.36
CA ILE A 90 4.81 7.39 11.27
C ILE A 90 6.12 8.11 10.92
N GLY A 91 6.10 9.44 10.79
CA GLY A 91 7.28 10.25 10.48
C GLY A 91 8.40 10.09 11.50
N GLN A 92 8.08 10.16 12.80
CA GLN A 92 9.08 9.99 13.88
C GLN A 92 9.74 8.60 13.87
N ARG A 93 8.99 7.54 13.51
CA ARG A 93 9.56 6.19 13.36
C ARG A 93 10.50 6.07 12.17
N ILE A 94 10.26 6.81 11.09
CA ILE A 94 11.10 6.79 9.88
C ILE A 94 12.37 7.63 10.07
N THR A 95 12.28 8.80 10.70
CA THR A 95 13.45 9.67 10.93
C THR A 95 14.40 9.13 12.00
N THR A 96 13.90 8.40 12.99
CA THR A 96 14.74 7.73 14.01
C THR A 96 15.34 6.39 13.50
N GLY A 97 15.00 5.97 12.28
CA GLY A 97 15.49 4.74 11.64
C GLY A 97 16.70 4.93 10.70
N GLY A 98 17.22 6.14 10.56
CA GLY A 98 18.50 6.38 9.88
C GLY A 98 19.67 6.17 10.85
N GLN A 99 20.20 4.95 10.91
CA GLN A 99 21.27 4.46 11.81
C GLN A 99 20.83 3.95 13.20
N ALA A 100 20.24 2.76 13.26
CA ALA A 100 20.49 1.81 14.35
C ALA A 100 20.00 0.42 13.90
N GLY A 101 20.77 -0.61 14.24
CA GLY A 101 20.69 -1.94 13.66
C GLY A 101 19.33 -2.64 13.82
N TYR A 102 19.12 -3.58 12.92
CA TYR A 102 18.04 -4.56 12.97
C TYR A 102 18.02 -5.27 14.33
N GLN A 103 16.98 -5.02 15.13
CA GLN A 103 16.56 -5.92 16.19
C GLN A 103 15.07 -6.19 16.03
N THR A 104 14.78 -7.35 15.46
CA THR A 104 13.46 -7.99 15.48
C THR A 104 13.21 -8.60 16.86
N PRO A 105 12.10 -8.27 17.54
CA PRO A 105 11.78 -8.85 18.83
C PRO A 105 10.86 -10.04 18.62
N TYR A 106 11.35 -11.17 18.11
CA TYR A 106 10.76 -12.48 18.39
C TYR A 106 11.75 -13.61 18.02
N GLY A 107 12.21 -14.29 19.07
CA GLY A 107 13.02 -15.52 19.12
C GLY A 107 13.70 -16.02 17.85
N GLN A 108 15.02 -15.83 17.77
CA GLN A 108 15.88 -16.67 16.93
C GLN A 108 16.92 -17.35 17.82
N GLN A 109 16.74 -18.65 18.07
CA GLN A 109 17.88 -19.52 18.37
C GLN A 109 18.66 -19.73 17.08
N PRO A 110 20.00 -19.54 17.05
CA PRO A 110 20.79 -19.79 15.86
C PRO A 110 20.91 -21.31 15.64
N TYR A 111 20.31 -21.81 14.57
CA TYR A 111 20.61 -23.14 14.04
C TYR A 111 21.83 -23.02 13.11
N THR A 112 23.00 -23.48 13.58
CA THR A 112 24.18 -23.67 12.75
C THR A 112 24.10 -24.99 12.00
N SER A 113 23.92 -24.93 10.68
CA SER A 113 24.01 -26.10 9.79
C SER A 113 25.48 -26.42 9.46
N PRO A 114 25.97 -27.66 9.66
CA PRO A 114 27.40 -27.98 9.56
C PRO A 114 27.90 -28.35 8.14
N TYR A 115 27.16 -28.09 7.06
CA TYR A 115 27.50 -28.60 5.73
C TYR A 115 27.87 -27.57 4.66
N ALA A 116 27.98 -26.29 4.99
CA ALA A 116 28.39 -25.27 4.01
C ALA A 116 29.93 -25.08 3.97
N GLN A 117 30.66 -26.13 3.62
CA GLN A 117 32.01 -26.00 3.07
C GLN A 117 32.06 -26.71 1.72
N GLN A 118 31.69 -26.00 0.65
CA GLN A 118 32.20 -26.36 -0.66
C GLN A 118 32.19 -25.20 -1.65
N SER A 119 33.42 -24.89 -2.08
CA SER A 119 33.83 -24.40 -3.41
C SER A 119 33.25 -23.08 -3.93
N VAL A 120 34.12 -22.07 -4.04
CA VAL A 120 34.24 -21.28 -5.28
C VAL A 120 35.73 -21.04 -5.57
N ALA A 121 36.18 -21.51 -6.72
CA ALA A 121 37.49 -21.21 -7.30
C ALA A 121 37.31 -20.27 -8.51
N LYS A 122 38.30 -19.39 -8.71
CA LYS A 122 38.60 -18.55 -9.90
C LYS A 122 37.59 -17.39 -10.13
N GLN A 123 38.00 -16.16 -10.49
CA GLN A 123 38.92 -15.79 -11.56
C GLN A 123 39.21 -14.28 -11.53
N GLY A 124 40.47 -13.87 -11.76
CA GLY A 124 40.83 -12.60 -12.41
C GLY A 124 40.93 -11.32 -11.55
N ASN A 125 42.16 -10.90 -11.23
CA ASN A 125 42.70 -9.61 -11.68
C ASN A 125 44.18 -9.48 -11.33
N GLU A 126 44.99 -9.34 -12.38
CA GLU A 126 46.37 -8.89 -12.36
C GLU A 126 46.44 -7.44 -11.87
N TYR A 127 47.47 -7.10 -11.09
CA TYR A 127 48.42 -6.00 -11.35
C TYR A 127 49.49 -6.07 -10.25
N GLY A 128 50.73 -6.35 -10.64
CA GLY A 128 51.84 -6.61 -9.73
C GLY A 128 52.56 -5.36 -9.24
N THR A 129 53.36 -5.50 -8.19
CA THR A 129 54.62 -4.77 -8.03
C THR A 129 55.50 -5.46 -6.97
N GLY A 130 56.68 -5.90 -7.40
CA GLY A 130 57.96 -5.84 -6.67
C GLY A 130 58.18 -6.66 -5.39
N GLY A 131 59.27 -7.44 -5.38
CA GLY A 131 60.10 -7.56 -4.17
C GLY A 131 60.55 -8.96 -3.77
N SER A 132 61.71 -9.37 -4.33
CA SER A 132 62.85 -9.97 -3.62
C SER A 132 62.64 -11.17 -2.68
N GLY A 133 63.22 -12.32 -3.05
CA GLY A 133 63.45 -13.41 -2.10
C GLY A 133 64.04 -14.68 -2.71
N SER A 134 65.33 -14.64 -3.06
CA SER A 134 66.15 -15.84 -3.26
C SER A 134 66.01 -16.83 -2.12
N LYS A 135 65.90 -18.14 -2.42
CA LYS A 135 66.65 -19.19 -1.71
C LYS A 135 66.66 -20.50 -2.49
N TYR A 136 67.88 -20.96 -2.72
CA TYR A 136 68.31 -22.25 -3.24
C TYR A 136 67.90 -23.42 -2.34
N LEU A 137 68.11 -24.63 -2.89
CA LEU A 137 68.19 -25.99 -2.31
C LEU A 137 66.98 -26.84 -2.71
N SER A 138 67.12 -28.04 -3.25
CA SER A 138 68.25 -28.87 -3.71
C SER A 138 67.64 -30.05 -4.45
#